data_AF-A0A7S3IRI6-F1
#
_entry.id   AF-A0A7S3IRI6-F1
#
_cell.length_a   1.000
_cell.length_b   1.000
_cell.length_c   1.000
_cell.angle_alpha   90.00
_cell.angle_beta   90.00
_cell.angle_gamma   90.00
#
_symmetry.space_group_name_H-M   'P 1'
#
loop_
_entity.id
_entity.type
_entity.pdbx_description
1 polymer ?
#
loop_
_entity_poly.entity_id
_entity_poly.type
_entity_poly.pdbx_seq_one_letter_code
_entity_poly.pdbx_strand_id
1 'polypeptide(L)'
;MDVSRPVLAHNTSPDDAYLTKVFAKYSTLGEDANGEPNGRRVLTKFNAHMAAREIIGKWQNLSGADLDAYVDPKFDAAWHSIDAVNKNTLDVRNAYYWVRQLAGEEYYSG
;
A
#
# COMPACT_ATOMS: atom_id res chain seq x y z
N MET A 1 -27.96 -16.24 13.58
CA MET A 1 -27.14 -15.02 13.53
C MET A 1 -26.01 -15.34 12.58
N ASP A 2 -26.10 -14.81 11.36
CA ASP A 2 -25.08 -15.00 10.32
C ASP A 2 -23.75 -14.45 10.86
N VAL A 3 -22.80 -15.33 11.13
CA VAL A 3 -21.42 -14.93 11.39
C VAL A 3 -20.84 -14.50 10.06
N SER A 4 -21.22 -13.29 9.62
CA SER A 4 -20.58 -12.58 8.52
C SER A 4 -19.11 -12.52 8.85
N ARG A 5 -18.38 -13.49 8.30
CA ARG A 5 -16.92 -13.46 8.18
C ARG A 5 -16.57 -12.06 7.70
N PRO A 6 -15.55 -11.38 8.23
CA PRO A 6 -14.97 -10.28 7.48
C PRO A 6 -14.50 -10.92 6.16
N VAL A 7 -15.33 -10.84 5.13
CA VAL A 7 -14.84 -10.87 3.76
C VAL A 7 -13.67 -9.91 3.77
N LEU A 8 -12.49 -10.31 3.28
CA LEU A 8 -11.46 -9.32 2.96
C LEU A 8 -12.19 -8.26 2.13
N ALA A 9 -12.51 -7.12 2.75
CA ALA A 9 -13.48 -6.18 2.22
C ALA A 9 -12.98 -5.59 0.90
N HIS A 10 -11.68 -5.74 0.62
CA HIS A 10 -10.99 -5.17 -0.52
C HIS A 10 -10.09 -6.17 -1.27
N ASN A 11 -10.54 -7.42 -1.39
CA ASN A 11 -9.89 -8.45 -2.22
C ASN A 11 -10.77 -8.90 -3.41
N THR A 12 -11.49 -7.95 -4.00
CA THR A 12 -12.32 -8.20 -5.20
C THR A 12 -11.63 -7.66 -6.45
N SER A 13 -11.96 -8.22 -7.63
CA SER A 13 -11.42 -7.73 -8.92
C SER A 13 -11.56 -6.21 -9.16
N PRO A 14 -12.65 -5.52 -8.77
CA PRO A 14 -12.71 -4.06 -8.89
C PRO A 14 -11.76 -3.32 -7.92
N ASP A 15 -11.44 -3.88 -6.74
CA ASP A 15 -10.40 -3.32 -5.87
C ASP A 15 -9.03 -3.48 -6.51
N ASP A 16 -8.70 -4.64 -7.07
CA ASP A 16 -7.44 -4.86 -7.79
C ASP A 16 -7.26 -3.89 -8.95
N ALA A 17 -8.32 -3.64 -9.72
CA ALA A 17 -8.31 -2.67 -10.81
C ALA A 17 -8.07 -1.24 -10.29
N TYR A 18 -8.66 -0.89 -9.15
CA TYR A 18 -8.47 0.41 -8.52
C TYR A 18 -7.04 0.57 -7.98
N LEU A 19 -6.53 -0.43 -7.26
CA LEU A 19 -5.14 -0.50 -6.79
C LEU A 19 -4.16 -0.36 -7.95
N THR A 20 -4.40 -1.09 -9.04
CA THR A 20 -3.58 -1.00 -10.26
C THR A 20 -3.52 0.43 -10.79
N LYS A 21 -4.66 1.13 -10.83
CA LYS A 21 -4.73 2.52 -11.30
C LYS A 21 -3.96 3.47 -10.38
N VAL A 22 -4.13 3.34 -9.06
CA VAL A 22 -3.43 4.19 -8.08
C VAL A 22 -1.93 3.93 -8.13
N PHE A 23 -1.50 2.68 -8.09
CA PHE A 23 -0.07 2.35 -8.16
C PHE A 23 0.54 2.73 -9.50
N ALA A 24 -0.17 2.59 -10.62
CA ALA A 24 0.33 3.06 -11.92
C ALA A 24 0.57 4.57 -11.97
N LYS A 25 -0.24 5.35 -11.22
CA LYS A 25 -0.12 6.81 -11.09
C LYS A 25 1.07 7.22 -10.22
N TYR A 26 1.32 6.51 -9.12
CA TYR A 26 2.38 6.86 -8.16
C TYR A 26 3.71 6.14 -8.39
N SER A 27 3.74 5.10 -9.22
CA SER A 27 4.95 4.30 -9.44
C SER A 27 5.93 4.93 -10.43
N THR A 28 7.20 4.88 -10.06
CA THR A 28 8.35 5.30 -10.87
C THR A 28 9.13 4.08 -11.35
N LEU A 29 10.05 4.31 -12.27
CA LEU A 29 11.00 3.27 -12.67
C LEU A 29 11.97 3.04 -11.51
N GLY A 30 12.19 1.79 -11.13
CA GLY A 30 13.19 1.43 -10.13
C GLY A 30 14.57 1.42 -10.75
N GLU A 31 15.56 1.76 -9.93
CA GLU A 31 16.97 1.72 -10.29
C GLU A 31 17.63 0.45 -9.74
N ASP A 32 18.65 -0.07 -10.41
CA ASP A 32 19.52 -1.11 -9.89
C ASP A 32 20.66 -0.52 -9.05
N ALA A 33 21.61 -1.37 -8.63
CA ALA A 33 22.75 -0.94 -7.81
C ALA A 33 23.69 0.04 -8.53
N ASN A 34 23.60 0.16 -9.85
CA ASN A 34 24.40 1.06 -10.68
C ASN A 34 23.64 2.37 -11.01
N GLY A 35 22.41 2.53 -10.51
CA GLY A 35 21.55 3.67 -10.85
C GLY A 35 20.86 3.52 -12.22
N GLU A 36 20.90 2.33 -12.83
CA GLU A 36 20.28 2.09 -14.13
C GLU A 36 18.83 1.61 -13.96
N PRO A 37 17.92 2.03 -14.85
CA PRO A 37 16.53 1.61 -14.76
C PRO A 37 16.39 0.10 -14.97
N ASN A 38 15.93 -0.60 -13.94
CA ASN A 38 15.84 -2.07 -13.92
C ASN A 38 14.55 -2.64 -14.56
N GLY A 39 13.74 -1.77 -15.16
CA GLY A 39 12.46 -2.11 -15.80
C GLY A 39 11.34 -2.47 -14.83
N ARG A 40 11.57 -2.43 -13.51
CA ARG A 40 10.53 -2.65 -12.49
C ARG A 40 9.90 -1.33 -12.11
N ARG A 41 8.63 -1.38 -11.74
CA ARG A 41 7.92 -0.21 -11.20
C ARG A 41 7.99 -0.29 -9.68
N VAL A 42 8.42 0.80 -9.07
CA VAL A 42 8.57 0.93 -7.62
C VAL A 42 7.85 2.18 -7.13
N LEU A 43 7.59 2.24 -5.83
CA LEU A 43 7.07 3.38 -5.12
C LEU A 43 8.14 3.86 -4.15
N THR A 44 8.51 5.14 -4.21
CA THR A 44 9.32 5.78 -3.16
C THR A 44 8.51 5.90 -1.86
N LYS A 45 9.16 6.15 -0.71
CA LYS A 45 8.45 6.38 0.57
C LYS A 45 7.31 7.38 0.43
N PHE A 46 7.61 8.52 -0.22
CA PHE A 46 6.62 9.56 -0.46
C PHE A 46 5.46 9.08 -1.35
N ASN A 47 5.76 8.43 -2.48
CA ASN A 47 4.74 7.95 -3.40
C ASN A 47 3.88 6.83 -2.80
N ALA A 48 4.48 5.94 -2.01
CA ALA A 48 3.79 4.89 -1.29
C ALA A 48 2.83 5.47 -0.23
N HIS A 49 3.26 6.51 0.49
CA HIS A 49 2.41 7.21 1.47
C HIS A 49 1.21 7.87 0.80
N MET A 50 1.43 8.60 -0.30
CA MET A 50 0.35 9.20 -1.08
C MET A 50 -0.63 8.16 -1.64
N ALA A 51 -0.11 7.06 -2.19
CA ALA A 51 -0.94 5.96 -2.68
C ALA A 51 -1.78 5.32 -1.56
N ALA A 52 -1.16 5.06 -0.40
CA ALA A 52 -1.85 4.48 0.75
C ALA A 52 -2.98 5.38 1.24
N ARG A 53 -2.75 6.70 1.32
CA ARG A 53 -3.78 7.68 1.69
C ARG A 53 -4.95 7.68 0.72
N GLU A 54 -4.69 7.69 -0.59
CA GLU A 54 -5.75 7.68 -1.61
C GLU A 54 -6.60 6.40 -1.51
N ILE A 55 -5.95 5.25 -1.33
CA ILE A 55 -6.62 3.94 -1.24
C ILE A 55 -7.42 3.83 0.06
N ILE A 56 -6.78 4.04 1.21
CA ILE A 56 -7.40 3.89 2.53
C ILE A 56 -8.48 4.94 2.73
N GLY A 57 -8.27 6.18 2.27
CA GLY A 57 -9.28 7.23 2.31
C GLY A 57 -10.54 6.84 1.55
N LYS A 58 -10.41 6.20 0.38
CA LYS A 58 -11.55 5.69 -0.38
C LYS A 58 -12.22 4.50 0.30
N TRP A 59 -11.44 3.54 0.80
CA TRP A 59 -11.97 2.31 1.40
C TRP A 59 -12.66 2.55 2.74
N GLN A 60 -12.08 3.39 3.60
CA GLN A 60 -12.60 3.71 4.93
C GLN A 60 -13.46 4.98 4.94
N ASN A 61 -13.62 5.65 3.79
CA ASN A 61 -14.31 6.94 3.66
C ASN A 61 -13.76 8.01 4.62
N LEU A 62 -12.44 8.02 4.83
CA LEU A 62 -11.71 8.96 5.69
C LEU A 62 -11.06 10.06 4.84
N SER A 63 -10.92 11.26 5.41
CA SER A 63 -10.26 12.38 4.74
C SER A 63 -9.62 13.34 5.74
N GLY A 64 -8.72 14.20 5.26
CA GLY A 64 -8.07 15.21 6.10
C GLY A 64 -7.32 14.61 7.28
N ALA A 65 -7.43 15.24 8.46
CA ALA A 65 -6.69 14.83 9.65
C ALA A 65 -7.01 13.40 10.12
N ASP A 66 -8.23 12.90 9.92
CA ASP A 66 -8.62 11.54 10.34
C ASP A 66 -7.91 10.46 9.51
N LEU A 67 -7.75 10.73 8.21
CA LEU A 67 -6.99 9.84 7.32
C LEU A 67 -5.52 9.80 7.74
N ASP A 68 -4.95 10.96 8.06
CA ASP A 68 -3.55 11.12 8.43
C ASP A 68 -3.27 10.40 9.74
N ALA A 69 -4.12 10.62 10.75
CA ALA A 69 -4.07 9.92 12.03
C ALA A 69 -4.22 8.39 11.88
N TYR A 70 -4.94 7.92 10.87
CA TYR A 70 -5.11 6.50 10.61
C TYR A 70 -3.91 5.89 9.86
N VAL A 71 -3.43 6.55 8.81
CA VAL A 71 -2.43 6.03 7.87
C VAL A 71 -1.01 6.24 8.37
N ASP A 72 -0.67 7.43 8.86
CA ASP A 72 0.70 7.80 9.22
C ASP A 72 1.36 6.83 10.23
N PRO A 73 0.74 6.50 11.38
CA PRO A 73 1.38 5.60 12.35
C PRO A 73 1.54 4.17 11.81
N LYS A 74 0.58 3.69 11.01
CA LYS A 74 0.65 2.36 10.38
C LYS A 74 1.71 2.33 9.27
N PHE A 75 1.77 3.41 8.50
CA PHE A 75 2.69 3.57 7.40
C PHE A 75 4.14 3.52 7.88
N ASP A 76 4.50 4.31 8.91
CA ASP A 76 5.90 4.32 9.39
C ASP A 76 6.31 2.96 9.95
N ALA A 77 5.42 2.27 10.68
CA ALA A 77 5.68 0.93 11.18
C ALA A 77 5.89 -0.08 10.04
N ALA A 78 5.00 -0.08 9.03
CA ALA A 78 5.10 -0.97 7.89
C ALA A 78 6.29 -0.62 6.97
N TRP A 79 6.64 0.65 6.87
CA TRP A 79 7.77 1.13 6.07
C TRP A 79 9.11 0.73 6.68
N HIS A 80 9.24 0.74 8.00
CA HIS A 80 10.45 0.25 8.69
C HIS A 80 10.83 -1.18 8.29
N SER A 81 9.83 -2.06 8.10
CA SER A 81 10.06 -3.43 7.62
C SER A 81 10.56 -3.50 6.17
N ILE A 82 10.16 -2.55 5.32
CA ILE A 82 10.62 -2.44 3.93
C ILE A 82 12.03 -1.87 3.87
N ASP A 83 12.31 -0.87 4.71
CA ASP A 83 13.58 -0.15 4.76
C ASP A 83 14.73 -0.95 5.40
N ALA A 84 14.45 -2.12 5.99
CA ALA A 84 15.49 -3.06 6.40
C ALA A 84 16.46 -3.43 5.24
N VAL A 85 16.01 -3.28 3.99
CA VAL A 85 16.82 -3.51 2.78
C VAL A 85 17.47 -2.20 2.26
N ASN A 86 17.29 -1.06 2.93
CA ASN A 86 17.79 0.29 2.59
C ASN A 86 17.52 0.75 1.13
N LYS A 87 16.56 0.13 0.45
CA LYS A 87 16.25 0.43 -0.95
C LYS A 87 15.41 1.70 -1.11
N ASN A 88 14.86 2.24 -0.01
CA ASN A 88 13.95 3.40 0.00
C ASN A 88 12.79 3.33 -1.01
N THR A 89 12.51 2.12 -1.49
CA THR A 89 11.59 1.85 -2.59
C THR A 89 10.84 0.54 -2.33
N LEU A 90 9.57 0.54 -2.68
CA LEU A 90 8.66 -0.60 -2.58
C LEU A 90 8.28 -1.05 -3.99
N ASP A 91 8.53 -2.31 -4.33
CA ASP A 91 8.07 -2.86 -5.61
C ASP A 91 6.54 -2.83 -5.68
N VAL A 92 5.99 -2.38 -6.81
CA VAL A 92 4.53 -2.27 -7.00
C VAL A 92 3.82 -3.60 -6.75
N ARG A 93 4.45 -4.75 -7.03
CA ARG A 93 3.88 -6.08 -6.74
C ARG A 93 3.68 -6.30 -5.24
N ASN A 94 4.65 -5.84 -4.43
CA ASN A 94 4.57 -5.93 -2.98
C ASN A 94 3.60 -4.88 -2.40
N ALA A 95 3.40 -3.75 -3.10
CA ALA A 95 2.50 -2.68 -2.69
C ALA A 95 1.03 -3.14 -2.56
N TYR A 96 0.57 -4.06 -3.40
CA TYR A 96 -0.79 -4.63 -3.30
C TYR A 96 -1.05 -5.30 -1.96
N TYR A 97 -0.11 -6.12 -1.48
CA TYR A 97 -0.24 -6.81 -0.20
C TYR A 97 -0.06 -5.83 0.97
N TRP A 98 0.92 -4.94 0.84
CA TRP A 98 1.27 -3.98 1.88
C TRP A 98 0.13 -2.99 2.19
N VAL A 99 -0.58 -2.47 1.17
CA VAL A 99 -1.69 -1.53 1.41
C VAL A 99 -2.89 -2.19 2.09
N ARG A 100 -3.12 -3.48 1.83
CA ARG A 100 -4.17 -4.27 2.51
C ARG A 100 -3.87 -4.45 3.99
N GLN A 101 -2.60 -4.75 4.31
CA GLN A 101 -2.15 -4.79 5.71
C GLN A 101 -2.37 -3.44 6.40
N LEU A 102 -2.05 -2.32 5.74
CA LEU A 102 -2.29 -0.98 6.28
C LEU A 102 -3.77 -0.65 6.47
N ALA A 103 -4.64 -1.14 5.59
CA ALA A 103 -6.10 -0.95 5.70
C ALA A 103 -6.72 -1.72 6.89
N GLY A 104 -5.92 -2.51 7.61
CA GLY A 104 -6.39 -3.33 8.72
C GLY A 104 -7.03 -4.64 8.27
N GLU A 105 -6.77 -5.11 7.05
CA GLU A 105 -7.00 -6.51 6.71
C GLU A 105 -5.96 -7.36 7.46
N GLU A 106 -6.24 -7.60 8.74
CA GLU A 106 -5.45 -8.47 9.60
C GLU A 106 -5.48 -9.87 8.97
N TYR A 107 -4.38 -10.25 8.30
CA TYR A 107 -4.15 -11.62 7.88
C TYR A 107 -3.88 -12.41 9.17
N TYR A 108 -4.95 -12.87 9.82
CA TYR A 108 -4.87 -13.75 10.97
C TYR A 108 -4.26 -15.08 10.50
N SER A 109 -2.95 -15.24 10.62
CA SER A 109 -2.34 -16.57 10.59
C SER A 109 -2.63 -17.21 11.95
N GLY A 110 -3.82 -17.81 12.05
CA GLY A 110 -4.09 -18.85 13.04
C GLY A 110 -3.30 -20.11 12.71
#